data_AF-A0AAD7YVC9-F1
#
_entry.id   AF-A0AAD7YVC9-F1
#
_cell.length_a   1.000
_cell.length_b   1.000
_cell.length_c   1.000
_cell.angle_alpha   90.00
_cell.angle_beta   90.00
_cell.angle_gamma   90.00
#
_symmetry.space_group_name_H-M   'P 1'
#
loop_
_entity.id
_entity.type
_entity.pdbx_description
1 polymer ?
#
loop_
_entity_poly.entity_id
_entity_poly.type
_entity_poly.pdbx_seq_one_letter_code
_entity_poly.pdbx_strand_id
1 'polypeptide(L)'
;MVNFLLGQQGGYTKYPCFICLWDSRARNQHWITKIWPLRENMEVGKANVINEPLISRENILLPPLHIKLGLLKQFIKALDKNGVCFKYVCQKFPALSMEKLKAGIFDGPQIRTLIKDTEFVAHMTQIESEAWLSFVLVVKNFLGNHKAPEYQELVAKMLQNFNRLGVNMSIKLHFLHSHLDRFPQNLGDYSEEQGERFHQDIRIMEERYQGRWDSHMMADYCWTLKRDCPDKVNKRKSQRKSFS
;
A
#
# COMPACT_ATOMS: atom_id res chain seq x y z
N MET A 1 9.58 1.40 6.14
CA MET A 1 10.11 0.26 6.91
C MET A 1 11.27 -0.41 6.20
N VAL A 2 11.11 -0.90 4.96
CA VAL A 2 12.19 -1.57 4.20
C VAL A 2 13.51 -0.80 4.18
N ASN A 3 13.50 0.49 3.81
CA ASN A 3 14.72 1.29 3.75
C ASN A 3 15.44 1.37 5.11
N PHE A 4 14.69 1.45 6.22
CA PHE A 4 15.27 1.45 7.56
C PHE A 4 15.95 0.12 7.89
N LEU A 5 15.26 -1.00 7.63
CA LEU A 5 15.78 -2.35 7.87
C LEU A 5 17.02 -2.67 7.05
N LEU A 6 17.13 -2.08 5.85
CA LEU A 6 18.23 -2.29 4.93
C LEU A 6 19.28 -1.16 4.96
N GLY A 7 19.18 -0.24 5.92
CA GLY A 7 20.11 0.88 6.06
C GLY A 7 20.14 1.82 4.84
N GLN A 8 19.11 1.83 4.01
CA GLN A 8 18.99 2.71 2.85
C GLN A 8 18.42 4.07 3.23
N GLN A 9 18.89 5.11 2.54
CA GLN A 9 18.31 6.44 2.62
C GLN A 9 16.85 6.42 2.14
N GLY A 10 15.96 7.02 2.92
CA GLY A 10 14.55 7.25 2.58
C GLY A 10 14.36 8.38 1.55
N GLY A 11 13.12 8.57 1.10
CA GLY A 11 12.77 9.68 0.21
C GLY A 11 13.10 9.43 -1.27
N TYR A 12 13.35 10.51 -2.01
CA TYR A 12 13.58 10.47 -3.46
C TYR A 12 15.07 10.26 -3.79
N THR A 13 15.52 9.01 -3.70
CA THR A 13 16.91 8.61 -3.96
C THR A 13 17.09 8.03 -5.36
N LYS A 14 18.32 8.06 -5.90
CA LYS A 14 18.62 7.55 -7.25
C LYS A 14 18.42 6.03 -7.37
N TYR A 15 18.84 5.26 -6.37
CA TYR A 15 18.80 3.79 -6.40
C TYR A 15 17.93 3.21 -5.26
N PRO A 16 16.61 3.43 -5.27
CA PRO A 16 15.75 3.04 -4.15
C PRO A 16 15.45 1.53 -4.10
N CYS A 17 15.72 0.78 -5.19
CA CYS A 17 15.54 -0.66 -5.20
C CYS A 17 16.67 -1.36 -4.44
N PHE A 18 16.31 -2.30 -3.57
CA PHE A 18 17.28 -3.12 -2.82
C PHE A 18 17.70 -4.38 -3.56
N ILE A 19 17.04 -4.72 -4.68
CA ILE A 19 17.34 -5.91 -5.49
C ILE A 19 18.29 -5.53 -6.63
N CYS A 20 18.03 -4.42 -7.32
CA CYS A 20 18.84 -3.95 -8.44
C CYS A 20 19.18 -2.45 -8.32
N LEU A 21 20.07 -1.98 -9.20
CA LEU A 21 20.46 -0.58 -9.35
C LEU A 21 19.50 0.17 -10.29
N TRP A 22 18.19 0.04 -10.02
CA TRP A 22 17.16 0.80 -10.73
C TRP A 22 17.35 2.30 -10.53
N ASP A 23 17.59 3.05 -11.62
CA ASP A 23 17.75 4.50 -11.58
C ASP A 23 16.38 5.20 -11.62
N SER A 24 15.91 5.64 -10.46
CA SER A 24 14.64 6.36 -10.31
C SER A 24 14.59 7.69 -11.07
N ARG A 25 15.74 8.21 -11.51
CA ARG A 25 15.85 9.48 -12.24
C ARG A 25 15.80 9.27 -13.76
N ALA A 26 16.04 8.05 -14.25
CA ALA A 26 16.04 7.69 -15.67
C ALA A 26 14.61 7.45 -16.23
N ARG A 27 13.73 8.46 -16.14
CA ARG A 27 12.28 8.32 -16.44
C ARG A 27 11.97 7.80 -17.84
N ASN A 28 12.78 8.17 -18.83
CA ASN A 28 12.65 7.69 -20.21
C ASN A 28 12.92 6.20 -20.36
N GLN A 29 13.66 5.59 -19.43
CA GLN A 29 14.00 4.16 -19.47
C GLN A 29 13.03 3.29 -18.65
N HIS A 30 12.21 3.88 -17.77
CA HIS A 30 11.44 3.11 -16.78
C HIS A 30 10.52 2.04 -17.38
N TRP A 31 9.85 2.36 -18.50
CA TRP A 31 8.92 1.45 -19.17
C TRP A 31 9.59 0.59 -20.27
N ILE A 32 10.86 0.84 -20.58
CA ILE A 32 11.62 0.16 -21.64
C ILE A 32 12.54 -0.89 -21.01
N THR A 33 13.29 -0.48 -19.99
CA THR A 33 14.29 -1.32 -19.32
C THR A 33 13.63 -2.13 -18.21
N LYS A 34 13.49 -3.43 -18.45
CA LYS A 34 13.02 -4.40 -17.45
C LYS A 34 14.16 -4.94 -16.57
N ILE A 35 15.34 -5.14 -17.15
CA ILE A 35 16.49 -5.71 -16.44
C ILE A 35 17.47 -4.57 -16.13
N TRP A 36 17.66 -4.31 -14.83
CA TRP A 36 18.61 -3.34 -14.32
C TRP A 36 19.81 -4.07 -13.70
N PRO A 37 21.00 -3.44 -13.64
CA PRO A 37 22.17 -4.07 -13.03
C PRO A 37 21.86 -4.57 -11.63
N LEU A 38 22.27 -5.79 -11.30
CA LEU A 38 22.00 -6.37 -9.99
C LEU A 38 22.69 -5.55 -8.89
N ARG A 39 22.05 -5.45 -7.73
CA ARG A 39 22.69 -4.91 -6.54
C ARG A 39 23.40 -6.06 -5.84
N GLU A 40 24.70 -6.21 -6.08
CA GLU A 40 25.48 -7.31 -5.50
C GLU A 40 25.56 -7.23 -3.97
N ASN A 41 25.83 -6.04 -3.42
CA ASN A 41 26.00 -5.83 -1.98
C ASN A 41 25.27 -4.58 -1.47
N MET A 42 25.18 -4.48 -0.14
CA MET A 42 24.62 -3.34 0.59
C MET A 42 25.76 -2.53 1.24
N GLU A 43 26.75 -2.13 0.46
CA GLU A 43 27.94 -1.42 0.96
C GLU A 43 27.60 0.02 1.40
N VAL A 44 27.91 0.35 2.65
CA VAL A 44 27.66 1.68 3.23
C VAL A 44 28.40 2.76 2.44
N GLY A 45 27.70 3.86 2.16
CA GLY A 45 28.20 4.97 1.36
C GLY A 45 27.98 4.79 -0.16
N LYS A 46 27.59 3.60 -0.63
CA LYS A 46 27.30 3.34 -2.04
C LYS A 46 25.81 3.24 -2.34
N ALA A 47 25.43 3.69 -3.53
CA ALA A 47 24.13 3.48 -4.14
C ALA A 47 22.93 3.60 -3.17
N ASN A 48 22.90 4.68 -2.38
CA ASN A 48 21.92 5.06 -1.35
C ASN A 48 21.93 4.32 0.00
N VAL A 49 22.91 3.45 0.26
CA VAL A 49 23.07 2.80 1.57
C VAL A 49 23.82 3.74 2.51
N ILE A 50 23.25 4.01 3.67
CA ILE A 50 23.79 4.95 4.68
C ILE A 50 24.11 4.27 6.02
N ASN A 51 23.60 3.06 6.26
CA ASN A 51 23.88 2.26 7.45
C ASN A 51 23.98 0.77 7.07
N GLU A 52 24.58 -0.02 7.95
CA GLU A 52 24.59 -1.48 7.80
C GLU A 52 23.16 -2.05 7.87
N PRO A 53 22.79 -3.00 6.99
CA PRO A 53 21.50 -3.67 7.06
C PRO A 53 21.31 -4.42 8.38
N LEU A 54 20.12 -4.30 8.97
CA LEU A 54 19.74 -5.05 10.18
C LEU A 54 19.28 -6.47 9.86
N ILE A 55 18.82 -6.70 8.63
CA ILE A 55 18.37 -8.00 8.16
C ILE A 55 18.84 -8.26 6.72
N SER A 56 18.90 -9.54 6.36
CA SER A 56 19.16 -9.94 4.96
C SER A 56 18.04 -9.46 4.04
N ARG A 57 18.42 -9.04 2.83
CA ARG A 57 17.49 -8.68 1.75
C ARG A 57 16.57 -9.83 1.35
N GLU A 58 17.03 -11.07 1.50
CA GLU A 58 16.23 -12.26 1.18
C GLU A 58 15.04 -12.44 2.14
N ASN A 59 15.12 -11.85 3.33
CA ASN A 59 14.06 -11.90 4.33
C ASN A 59 13.03 -10.76 4.16
N ILE A 60 13.22 -9.89 3.17
CA ILE A 60 12.26 -8.82 2.89
C ILE A 60 11.12 -9.37 2.06
N LEU A 61 9.92 -9.33 2.64
CA LEU A 61 8.68 -9.57 1.93
C LEU A 61 8.15 -8.27 1.33
N LEU A 62 7.52 -8.37 0.16
CA LEU A 62 6.84 -7.26 -0.50
C LEU A 62 5.34 -7.28 -0.13
N PRO A 63 4.90 -6.51 0.88
CA PRO A 63 3.54 -6.60 1.40
C PRO A 63 2.51 -6.16 0.34
N PRO A 64 1.51 -7.00 0.01
CA PRO A 64 0.53 -6.72 -1.05
C PRO A 64 -0.27 -5.44 -0.83
N LEU A 65 -0.60 -5.16 0.44
CA LEU A 65 -1.31 -3.95 0.82
C LEU A 65 -0.55 -2.69 0.36
N HIS A 66 0.74 -2.59 0.69
CA HIS A 66 1.52 -1.42 0.30
C HIS A 66 1.63 -1.31 -1.22
N ILE A 67 1.79 -2.42 -1.93
CA ILE A 67 1.78 -2.42 -3.40
C ILE A 67 0.45 -1.85 -3.92
N LYS A 68 -0.68 -2.39 -3.46
CA LYS A 68 -2.05 -1.93 -3.79
C LYS A 68 -2.23 -0.43 -3.54
N LEU A 69 -1.85 0.07 -2.36
CA LEU A 69 -1.89 1.51 -2.04
C LEU A 69 -1.02 2.34 -3.00
N GLY A 70 0.17 1.83 -3.35
CA GLY A 70 1.09 2.48 -4.27
C GLY A 70 0.57 2.58 -5.70
N LEU A 71 -0.08 1.52 -6.18
CA LEU A 71 -0.69 1.49 -7.50
C LEU A 71 -1.83 2.51 -7.61
N LEU A 72 -2.77 2.50 -6.66
CA LEU A 72 -3.87 3.47 -6.66
C LEU A 72 -3.32 4.91 -6.59
N LYS A 73 -2.32 5.14 -5.73
CA LYS A 73 -1.68 6.45 -5.62
C LYS A 73 -1.19 6.95 -6.98
N GLN A 74 -0.51 6.11 -7.74
CA GLN A 74 0.02 6.52 -9.04
C GLN A 74 -1.08 6.67 -10.10
N PHE A 75 -2.11 5.83 -10.06
CA PHE A 75 -3.30 5.99 -10.91
C PHE A 75 -3.98 7.34 -10.68
N ILE A 76 -4.33 7.68 -9.43
CA ILE A 76 -4.98 8.95 -9.09
C ILE A 76 -4.11 10.13 -9.47
N LYS A 77 -2.78 10.04 -9.32
CA LYS A 77 -1.85 11.08 -9.74
C LYS A 77 -1.83 11.29 -11.25
N ALA A 78 -2.07 10.27 -12.06
CA ALA A 78 -2.09 10.36 -13.52
C ALA A 78 -3.40 10.94 -14.08
N LEU A 79 -4.52 10.84 -13.36
CA LEU A 79 -5.81 11.40 -13.81
C LEU A 79 -5.71 12.91 -14.10
N ASP A 80 -6.50 13.39 -15.07
CA ASP A 80 -6.68 14.84 -15.25
C ASP A 80 -7.37 15.44 -14.01
N LYS A 81 -6.73 16.42 -13.37
CA LYS A 81 -7.27 17.07 -12.16
C LYS A 81 -8.49 17.94 -12.44
N ASN A 82 -8.73 18.30 -13.70
CA ASN A 82 -9.93 19.00 -14.13
C ASN A 82 -10.96 18.06 -14.78
N GLY A 83 -10.58 16.80 -14.99
CA GLY A 83 -11.36 15.77 -15.66
C GLY A 83 -12.53 15.26 -14.82
N VAL A 84 -13.50 14.63 -15.49
CA VAL A 84 -14.74 14.12 -14.88
C VAL A 84 -14.42 13.03 -13.85
N CYS A 85 -13.50 12.12 -14.16
CA CYS A 85 -13.09 11.05 -13.26
C CYS A 85 -12.55 11.58 -11.92
N PHE A 86 -11.63 12.54 -11.94
CA PHE A 86 -11.04 13.08 -10.70
C PHE A 86 -12.07 13.87 -9.90
N LYS A 87 -12.94 14.65 -10.56
CA LYS A 87 -14.05 15.35 -9.89
C LYS A 87 -15.00 14.37 -9.18
N TYR A 88 -15.30 13.24 -9.82
CA TYR A 88 -16.10 12.18 -9.20
C TYR A 88 -15.43 11.62 -7.93
N VAL A 89 -14.12 11.37 -7.96
CA VAL A 89 -13.37 10.94 -6.77
C VAL A 89 -13.46 11.97 -5.65
N CYS A 90 -13.34 13.26 -5.95
CA CYS A 90 -13.50 14.33 -4.96
C CYS A 90 -14.90 14.34 -4.33
N GLN A 91 -15.95 14.17 -5.14
CA GLN A 91 -17.33 14.09 -4.66
C GLN A 91 -17.59 12.85 -3.81
N LYS A 92 -16.96 11.72 -4.15
CA LYS A 92 -17.09 10.46 -3.40
C LYS A 92 -16.47 10.53 -2.00
N PHE A 93 -15.41 11.31 -1.84
CA PHE A 93 -14.67 11.44 -0.58
C PHE A 93 -14.55 12.90 -0.11
N PRO A 94 -15.67 13.56 0.24
CA PRO A 94 -15.68 14.96 0.62
C PRO A 94 -14.90 15.24 1.93
N ALA A 95 -14.69 14.20 2.75
CA ALA A 95 -13.89 14.28 3.98
C ALA A 95 -12.38 14.28 3.73
N LEU A 96 -11.90 13.93 2.53
CA LEU A 96 -10.48 14.00 2.18
C LEU A 96 -10.13 15.40 1.68
N SER A 97 -9.01 15.93 2.14
CA SER A 97 -8.51 17.21 1.62
C SER A 97 -8.07 17.08 0.17
N MET A 98 -8.11 18.19 -0.57
CA MET A 98 -7.68 18.23 -1.96
C MET A 98 -6.22 17.82 -2.15
N GLU A 99 -5.35 18.09 -1.16
CA GLU A 99 -3.95 17.68 -1.16
C GLU A 99 -3.83 16.16 -1.07
N LYS A 100 -4.60 15.52 -0.17
CA LYS A 100 -4.64 14.05 -0.06
C LYS A 100 -5.13 13.42 -1.36
N LEU A 101 -6.22 13.97 -1.93
CA LEU A 101 -6.79 13.50 -3.19
C LEU A 101 -5.80 13.64 -4.35
N LYS A 102 -5.20 14.82 -4.56
CA LYS A 102 -4.18 15.06 -5.60
C LYS A 102 -2.94 14.20 -5.40
N ALA A 103 -2.55 13.94 -4.16
CA ALA A 103 -1.42 13.09 -3.83
C ALA A 103 -1.73 11.58 -3.93
N GLY A 104 -2.99 11.19 -4.16
CA GLY A 104 -3.42 9.80 -4.24
C GLY A 104 -3.32 9.07 -2.89
N ILE A 105 -3.58 9.77 -1.78
CA ILE A 105 -3.50 9.22 -0.43
C ILE A 105 -4.88 8.67 -0.05
N PHE A 106 -4.99 7.35 -0.07
CA PHE A 106 -6.19 6.61 0.30
C PHE A 106 -5.84 5.49 1.28
N ASP A 107 -6.78 5.15 2.16
CA ASP A 107 -6.70 3.98 3.02
C ASP A 107 -7.36 2.75 2.36
N GLY A 108 -7.10 1.56 2.92
CA GLY A 108 -7.67 0.30 2.42
C GLY A 108 -9.20 0.32 2.23
N PRO A 109 -9.99 0.76 3.24
CA PRO A 109 -11.43 0.94 3.09
C PRO A 109 -11.85 1.81 1.90
N GLN A 110 -11.24 2.98 1.71
CA GLN A 110 -11.57 3.89 0.61
C GLN A 110 -11.28 3.25 -0.76
N ILE A 111 -10.16 2.52 -0.89
CA ILE A 111 -9.88 1.77 -2.13
C ILE A 111 -10.98 0.74 -2.40
N ARG A 112 -11.38 -0.04 -1.38
CA ARG A 112 -12.44 -1.03 -1.51
C ARG A 112 -13.78 -0.40 -1.90
N THR A 113 -14.08 0.80 -1.40
CA THR A 113 -15.26 1.57 -1.81
C THR A 113 -15.21 1.89 -3.31
N LEU A 114 -14.09 2.41 -3.83
CA LEU A 114 -13.94 2.69 -5.26
C LEU A 114 -14.03 1.41 -6.11
N ILE A 115 -13.43 0.30 -5.68
CA ILE A 115 -13.45 -0.97 -6.43
C ILE A 115 -14.88 -1.54 -6.56
N LYS A 116 -15.74 -1.30 -5.55
CA LYS A 116 -17.14 -1.76 -5.55
C LYS A 116 -18.09 -0.80 -6.28
N ASP A 117 -17.63 0.40 -6.61
CA ASP A 117 -18.45 1.45 -7.20
C ASP A 117 -18.62 1.22 -8.70
N THR A 118 -19.79 0.73 -9.10
CA THR A 118 -20.10 0.45 -10.50
C THR A 118 -20.19 1.71 -11.35
N GLU A 119 -20.58 2.84 -10.74
CA GLU A 119 -20.73 4.12 -11.42
C GLU A 119 -19.38 4.81 -11.66
N PHE A 120 -18.31 4.40 -10.96
CA PHE A 120 -17.01 5.07 -11.08
C PHE A 120 -16.45 4.98 -12.50
N VAL A 121 -16.62 3.84 -13.17
CA VAL A 121 -16.13 3.63 -14.55
C VAL A 121 -16.88 4.50 -15.56
N ALA A 122 -18.14 4.84 -15.30
CA ALA A 122 -18.94 5.69 -16.19
C ALA A 122 -18.39 7.13 -16.30
N HIS A 123 -17.56 7.55 -15.34
CA HIS A 123 -16.95 8.89 -15.28
C HIS A 123 -15.53 8.92 -15.87
N MET A 124 -15.06 7.82 -16.43
CA MET A 124 -13.70 7.66 -16.97
C MET A 124 -13.69 7.80 -18.49
N THR A 125 -12.61 8.36 -19.02
CA THR A 125 -12.23 8.17 -20.42
C THR A 125 -11.90 6.70 -20.69
N GLN A 126 -11.83 6.31 -21.96
CA GLN A 126 -11.43 4.95 -22.34
C GLN A 126 -10.04 4.56 -21.80
N ILE A 127 -9.08 5.51 -21.79
CA ILE A 127 -7.73 5.23 -21.28
C ILE A 127 -7.74 5.02 -19.77
N GLU A 128 -8.46 5.86 -19.04
CA GLU A 128 -8.62 5.75 -17.59
C GLU A 128 -9.33 4.45 -17.19
N SER A 129 -10.40 4.07 -17.91
CA SER A 129 -11.18 2.86 -17.61
C SER A 129 -10.39 1.58 -17.87
N GLU A 130 -9.63 1.49 -18.96
CA GLU A 130 -8.77 0.34 -19.23
C GLU A 130 -7.67 0.17 -18.16
N ALA A 131 -7.06 1.29 -17.73
CA ALA A 131 -6.10 1.28 -16.62
C ALA A 131 -6.77 0.86 -15.31
N TRP A 132 -7.92 1.43 -14.97
CA TRP A 132 -8.66 1.10 -13.75
C TRP A 132 -9.09 -0.36 -13.70
N LEU A 133 -9.71 -0.87 -14.76
CA LEU A 133 -10.21 -2.25 -14.81
C LEU A 133 -9.06 -3.27 -14.73
N SER A 134 -7.94 -3.01 -15.41
CA SER A 134 -6.75 -3.86 -15.28
C SER A 134 -6.15 -3.83 -13.86
N PHE A 135 -6.13 -2.66 -13.21
CA PHE A 135 -5.76 -2.55 -11.80
C PHE A 135 -6.69 -3.37 -10.88
N VAL A 136 -8.00 -3.28 -11.06
CA VAL A 136 -8.98 -4.06 -10.28
C VAL A 136 -8.76 -5.56 -10.46
N LEU A 137 -8.45 -6.02 -11.68
CA LEU A 137 -8.13 -7.43 -11.94
C LEU A 137 -6.87 -7.87 -11.21
N VAL A 138 -5.80 -7.06 -11.22
CA VAL A 138 -4.56 -7.35 -10.46
C VAL A 138 -4.83 -7.37 -8.95
N VAL A 139 -5.66 -6.46 -8.44
CA VAL A 139 -6.01 -6.47 -7.01
C VAL A 139 -6.75 -7.74 -6.61
N LYS A 140 -7.69 -8.21 -7.45
CA LYS A 140 -8.51 -9.40 -7.15
C LYS A 140 -7.77 -10.72 -7.33
N ASN A 141 -6.98 -10.83 -8.40
CA ASN A 141 -6.42 -12.10 -8.87
C ASN A 141 -4.92 -12.24 -8.61
N PHE A 142 -4.26 -11.21 -8.05
CA PHE A 142 -2.86 -11.28 -7.67
C PHE A 142 -2.64 -10.78 -6.25
N LEU A 143 -3.04 -9.54 -5.93
CA LEU A 143 -2.80 -8.94 -4.60
C LEU A 143 -3.85 -9.32 -3.54
N GLY A 144 -4.70 -10.30 -3.85
CA GLY A 144 -5.72 -10.84 -2.95
C GLY A 144 -5.26 -12.10 -2.22
N ASN A 145 -6.20 -12.88 -1.71
CA ASN A 145 -5.93 -14.13 -1.00
C ASN A 145 -5.45 -15.27 -1.91
N HIS A 146 -5.78 -15.18 -3.20
CA HIS A 146 -5.43 -16.19 -4.17
C HIS A 146 -4.68 -15.53 -5.33
N LYS A 147 -3.61 -16.20 -5.75
CA LYS A 147 -2.82 -15.83 -6.92
C LYS A 147 -3.30 -16.69 -8.09
N ALA A 148 -3.98 -16.06 -9.05
CA ALA A 148 -4.50 -16.74 -10.24
C ALA A 148 -3.33 -17.25 -11.11
N PRO A 149 -3.48 -18.38 -11.82
CA PRO A 149 -2.46 -18.91 -12.73
C PRO A 149 -1.96 -17.88 -13.75
N GLU A 150 -2.87 -17.07 -14.29
CA GLU A 150 -2.65 -16.06 -15.33
C GLU A 150 -2.19 -14.68 -14.77
N TYR A 151 -1.82 -14.60 -13.49
CA TYR A 151 -1.48 -13.31 -12.85
C TYR A 151 -0.39 -12.51 -13.58
N GLN A 152 0.57 -13.19 -14.23
CA GLN A 152 1.65 -12.53 -14.97
C GLN A 152 1.11 -11.72 -16.15
N GLU A 153 0.11 -12.27 -16.86
CA GLU A 153 -0.55 -11.60 -17.98
C GLU A 153 -1.40 -10.42 -17.49
N LEU A 154 -2.10 -10.60 -16.37
CA LEU A 154 -2.88 -9.52 -15.74
C LEU A 154 -1.98 -8.35 -15.33
N VAL A 155 -0.83 -8.64 -14.71
CA VAL A 155 0.15 -7.62 -14.32
C VAL A 155 0.76 -6.94 -15.54
N ALA A 156 1.14 -7.70 -16.57
CA ALA A 156 1.69 -7.14 -17.81
C ALA A 156 0.69 -6.20 -18.50
N LYS A 157 -0.58 -6.60 -18.61
CA LYS A 157 -1.65 -5.78 -19.18
C LYS A 157 -1.88 -4.50 -18.37
N MET A 158 -1.89 -4.60 -17.04
CA MET A 158 -2.00 -3.42 -16.17
C MET A 158 -0.83 -2.46 -16.37
N LEU A 159 0.40 -2.96 -16.45
CA LEU A 159 1.59 -2.12 -16.67
C LEU A 159 1.53 -1.40 -18.02
N GLN A 160 1.07 -2.06 -19.08
CA GLN A 160 0.85 -1.44 -20.39
C GLN A 160 -0.20 -0.32 -20.33
N ASN A 161 -1.35 -0.58 -19.69
CA ASN A 161 -2.41 0.42 -19.57
C ASN A 161 -1.98 1.60 -18.68
N PHE A 162 -1.21 1.35 -17.63
CA PHE A 162 -0.64 2.39 -16.77
C PHE A 162 0.36 3.27 -17.54
N ASN A 163 1.22 2.67 -18.36
CA ASN A 163 2.12 3.41 -19.23
C ASN A 163 1.32 4.29 -20.22
N ARG A 164 0.29 3.72 -20.86
CA ARG A 164 -0.58 4.45 -21.80
C ARG A 164 -1.31 5.63 -21.15
N LEU A 165 -1.73 5.47 -19.90
CA LEU A 165 -2.35 6.56 -19.10
C LEU A 165 -1.34 7.65 -18.70
N GLY A 166 -0.03 7.43 -18.87
CA GLY A 166 1.00 8.39 -18.44
C GLY A 166 1.33 8.28 -16.94
N VAL A 167 1.12 7.10 -16.35
CA VAL A 167 1.47 6.85 -14.96
C VAL A 167 3.00 6.92 -14.78
N ASN A 168 3.46 7.61 -13.74
CA ASN A 168 4.88 7.60 -13.39
C ASN A 168 5.25 6.28 -12.70
N MET A 169 6.37 5.67 -13.11
CA MET A 169 6.85 4.45 -12.47
C MET A 169 7.35 4.74 -11.05
N SER A 170 6.63 4.21 -10.06
CA SER A 170 7.06 4.21 -8.67
C SER A 170 7.89 2.96 -8.36
N ILE A 171 8.59 2.94 -7.23
CA ILE A 171 9.31 1.74 -6.77
C ILE A 171 8.40 0.50 -6.68
N LYS A 172 7.12 0.70 -6.33
CA LYS A 172 6.12 -0.39 -6.23
C LYS A 172 5.71 -0.91 -7.61
N LEU A 173 5.58 -0.03 -8.60
CA LEU A 173 5.37 -0.42 -10.01
C LEU A 173 6.62 -1.11 -10.57
N HIS A 174 7.81 -0.61 -10.23
CA HIS A 174 9.07 -1.21 -10.63
C HIS A 174 9.21 -2.66 -10.13
N PHE A 175 8.81 -2.96 -8.88
CA PHE A 175 8.80 -4.34 -8.39
C PHE A 175 7.89 -5.24 -9.23
N LEU A 176 6.71 -4.78 -9.64
CA LEU A 176 5.84 -5.56 -10.53
C LEU A 176 6.41 -5.72 -11.93
N HIS A 177 7.12 -4.71 -12.43
CA HIS A 177 7.71 -4.73 -13.76
C HIS A 177 8.95 -5.63 -13.83
N SER A 178 9.83 -5.56 -12.84
CA SER A 178 11.19 -6.12 -12.91
C SER A 178 11.45 -7.28 -11.94
N HIS A 179 10.61 -7.43 -10.89
CA HIS A 179 10.83 -8.35 -9.77
C HIS A 179 9.54 -9.10 -9.39
N LEU A 180 8.72 -9.44 -10.39
CA LEU A 180 7.45 -10.12 -10.17
C LEU A 180 7.63 -11.53 -9.55
N ASP A 181 8.77 -12.15 -9.83
CA ASP A 181 9.23 -13.43 -9.28
C ASP A 181 9.46 -13.39 -7.77
N ARG A 182 9.70 -12.21 -7.19
CA ARG A 182 9.92 -12.04 -5.74
C ARG A 182 8.65 -12.08 -4.91
N PHE A 183 7.47 -12.12 -5.54
CA PHE A 183 6.20 -12.20 -4.83
C PHE A 183 5.88 -13.66 -4.47
N PRO A 184 5.65 -13.98 -3.18
CA PRO A 184 5.33 -15.34 -2.76
C PRO A 184 4.02 -15.85 -3.38
N GLN A 185 3.79 -17.15 -3.28
CA GLN A 185 2.61 -17.79 -3.88
C GLN A 185 1.31 -17.41 -3.18
N ASN A 186 1.33 -17.33 -1.84
CA ASN A 186 0.18 -16.89 -1.05
C ASN A 186 0.39 -15.48 -0.52
N LEU A 187 -0.08 -14.47 -1.25
CA LEU A 187 0.05 -13.07 -0.84
C LEU A 187 -0.92 -12.69 0.29
N GLY A 188 -2.07 -13.37 0.40
CA GLY A 188 -3.07 -13.10 1.44
C GLY A 188 -2.52 -13.26 2.85
N ASP A 189 -1.71 -14.31 3.08
CA ASP A 189 -1.13 -14.61 4.39
C ASP A 189 -0.13 -13.55 4.87
N TYR A 190 0.46 -12.80 3.94
CA TYR A 190 1.43 -11.73 4.23
C TYR A 190 0.81 -10.33 4.10
N SER A 191 -0.52 -10.24 4.09
CA SER A 191 -1.22 -8.97 4.04
C SER A 191 -1.09 -8.22 5.37
N GLU A 192 -0.58 -6.99 5.32
CA GLU A 192 -0.52 -6.09 6.48
C GLU A 192 -1.90 -5.49 6.86
N GLU A 193 -3.01 -6.05 6.38
CA GLU A 193 -4.37 -5.58 6.72
C GLU A 193 -4.65 -5.61 8.23
N GLN A 194 -4.02 -6.52 8.98
CA GLN A 194 -4.09 -6.54 10.45
C GLN A 194 -3.38 -5.33 11.08
N GLY A 195 -2.28 -4.86 10.49
CA GLY A 195 -1.58 -3.66 10.92
C GLY A 195 -2.38 -2.38 10.68
N GLU A 196 -3.06 -2.27 9.52
CA GLU A 196 -3.98 -1.16 9.27
C GLU A 196 -5.19 -1.18 10.21
N ARG A 197 -5.72 -2.36 10.54
CA ARG A 197 -6.79 -2.50 11.52
C ARG A 197 -6.34 -2.05 12.91
N PHE A 198 -5.13 -2.44 13.32
CA PHE A 198 -4.51 -1.93 14.54
C PHE A 198 -4.48 -0.40 14.57
N HIS A 199 -4.07 0.27 13.48
CA HIS A 199 -4.08 1.74 13.42
C HIS A 199 -5.48 2.35 13.55
N GLN A 200 -6.50 1.72 12.97
CA GLN A 200 -7.89 2.16 13.13
C GLN A 200 -8.40 1.99 14.56
N ASP A 201 -8.11 0.85 15.18
CA ASP A 201 -8.51 0.56 16.56
C ASP A 201 -7.79 1.51 17.52
N ILE A 202 -6.50 1.75 17.33
CA ILE A 202 -5.72 2.70 18.11
C ILE A 202 -6.28 4.11 18.00
N ARG A 203 -6.65 4.58 16.79
CA ARG A 203 -7.27 5.90 16.63
C ARG A 203 -8.56 6.03 17.46
N ILE A 204 -9.40 4.99 17.48
CA ILE A 204 -10.62 4.96 18.29
C ILE A 204 -10.28 4.99 19.79
N MET A 205 -9.22 4.29 20.19
CA MET A 205 -8.74 4.31 21.58
C MET A 205 -8.20 5.70 21.96
N GLU A 206 -7.41 6.34 21.10
CA GLU A 206 -6.91 7.70 21.33
C GLU A 206 -8.06 8.69 21.52
N GLU A 207 -9.10 8.64 20.67
CA GLU A 207 -10.30 9.48 20.80
C GLU A 207 -11.00 9.25 22.14
N ARG A 208 -11.20 7.99 22.53
CA ARG A 208 -11.82 7.62 23.82
C ARG A 208 -11.01 8.12 25.02
N TYR A 209 -9.68 8.10 24.92
CA TYR A 209 -8.76 8.50 25.97
C TYR A 209 -8.32 9.97 25.88
N GLN A 210 -8.89 10.74 24.94
CA GLN A 210 -8.59 12.16 24.70
C GLN A 210 -7.11 12.43 24.42
N GLY A 211 -6.49 11.55 23.62
CA GLY A 211 -5.07 11.63 23.25
C GLY A 211 -4.10 11.22 24.36
N ARG A 212 -4.58 10.69 25.50
CA ARG A 212 -3.70 10.18 26.55
C ARG A 212 -3.17 8.79 26.19
N TRP A 213 -1.85 8.72 26.06
CA TRP A 213 -1.10 7.48 25.84
C TRP A 213 -0.54 6.95 27.16
N ASP A 214 -1.33 6.17 27.90
CA ASP A 214 -0.91 5.58 29.18
C ASP A 214 -1.03 4.05 29.21
N SER A 215 -0.49 3.44 30.28
CA SER A 215 -0.55 2.00 30.49
C SER A 215 -1.99 1.47 30.59
N HIS A 216 -2.95 2.29 31.02
CA HIS A 216 -4.35 1.92 31.12
C HIS A 216 -5.02 1.81 29.75
N MET A 217 -4.72 2.74 28.83
CA MET A 217 -5.20 2.67 27.45
C MET A 217 -4.68 1.41 26.76
N MET A 218 -3.38 1.13 26.89
CA MET A 218 -2.80 -0.08 26.30
C MET A 218 -3.35 -1.36 26.96
N ALA A 219 -3.56 -1.35 28.28
CA ALA A 219 -4.19 -2.46 28.98
C ALA A 219 -5.63 -2.71 28.50
N ASP A 220 -6.44 -1.66 28.31
CA ASP A 220 -7.83 -1.78 27.82
C ASP A 220 -7.87 -2.24 26.35
N TYR A 221 -6.91 -1.80 25.53
CA TYR A 221 -6.74 -2.30 24.16
C TYR A 221 -6.44 -3.81 24.15
N CYS A 222 -5.40 -4.23 24.87
CA CYS A 222 -5.05 -5.64 25.04
C CYS A 222 -6.22 -6.47 25.62
N TRP A 223 -7.01 -5.86 26.51
CA TRP A 223 -8.18 -6.50 27.09
C TRP A 223 -9.33 -6.66 26.09
N THR A 224 -9.52 -5.69 25.20
CA THR A 224 -10.50 -5.76 24.10
C THR A 224 -10.14 -6.91 23.15
N LEU A 225 -8.87 -7.02 22.74
CA LEU A 225 -8.39 -8.14 21.92
C LEU A 225 -8.60 -9.50 22.59
N LYS A 226 -8.35 -9.61 23.90
CA LYS A 226 -8.59 -10.86 24.65
C LYS A 226 -10.06 -11.24 24.77
N ARG A 227 -10.98 -10.27 24.72
CA ARG A 227 -12.43 -10.49 24.83
C ARG A 227 -13.07 -10.90 23.53
N ASP A 228 -12.54 -10.46 22.41
CA ASP A 228 -13.05 -10.81 21.07
C ASP A 228 -12.58 -12.20 20.61
N CYS A 229 -11.85 -12.93 21.48
CA CYS A 229 -11.50 -14.32 21.29
C CYS A 229 -12.75 -15.20 21.55
N PRO A 230 -13.20 -16.05 20.61
CA PRO A 230 -14.48 -16.79 20.69
C PRO A 230 -14.64 -17.66 21.93
N ASP A 231 -13.54 -18.07 22.58
CA ASP A 231 -13.52 -19.13 23.58
C ASP A 231 -13.78 -18.65 25.02
N LYS A 232 -14.03 -17.36 25.29
CA LYS A 232 -14.20 -16.86 26.68
C LYS A 232 -15.30 -15.82 26.86
N VAL A 233 -16.40 -16.22 27.51
CA VAL A 233 -17.45 -15.32 28.01
C VAL A 233 -16.95 -14.56 29.24
N ASN A 234 -16.39 -13.37 29.04
CA ASN A 234 -15.96 -12.51 30.15
C ASN A 234 -16.98 -11.40 30.43
N LYS A 235 -17.69 -11.50 31.56
CA LYS A 235 -18.55 -10.42 32.10
C LYS A 235 -17.72 -9.41 32.89
N ARG A 236 -17.93 -8.11 32.64
CA ARG A 236 -17.35 -7.01 33.43
C ARG A 236 -17.98 -7.01 34.82
N LYS A 237 -17.22 -7.28 35.88
CA LYS A 237 -17.65 -6.96 37.26
C LYS A 237 -17.34 -5.49 37.51
N SER A 238 -18.39 -4.66 37.48
CA SER A 238 -18.33 -3.29 38.00
C SER A 238 -18.37 -3.37 39.52
N GLN A 239 -17.27 -3.05 40.20
CA GLN A 239 -17.34 -2.70 41.62
C GLN A 239 -17.90 -1.27 41.71
N ARG A 240 -19.16 -1.14 42.13
CA ARG A 240 -19.68 0.16 42.57
C ARG A 240 -18.88 0.55 43.81
N LYS A 241 -18.01 1.56 43.72
CA LYS A 241 -17.57 2.28 44.91
C LYS A 241 -18.77 3.10 45.37
N SER A 242 -19.37 2.74 46.49
CA SER A 242 -20.21 3.68 47.23
C SER A 242 -19.27 4.74 47.80
N PHE A 243 -19.45 5.98 47.37
CA PHE A 243 -18.94 7.11 48.16
C PHE A 243 -19.87 7.21 49.37
N SER A 244 -19.34 6.88 50.54
CA SER A 244 -19.92 7.23 51.84
C SER A 244 -19.64 8.69 52.15
#